data_AF-A0A4U0QDF6-F1
#
_entry.id   AF-A0A4U0QDF6-F1
#
_cell.length_a   1.000
_cell.length_b   1.000
_cell.length_c   1.000
_cell.angle_alpha   90.00
_cell.angle_beta   90.00
_cell.angle_gamma   90.00
#
_symmetry.space_group_name_H-M   'P 1'
#
loop_
_entity.id
_entity.type
_entity.pdbx_description
1 polymer ?
#
loop_
_entity_poly.entity_id
_entity_poly.type
_entity_poly.pdbx_seq_one_letter_code
_entity_poly.pdbx_strand_id
1 'polypeptide(L)' 'MKTSDAIALMQGRGPLARLLGITWQAVDQWGEYVPELRAYQLVEKCPAALSLVEQCERSATT' A
#
# COMPACT_ATOMS: atom_id res chain seq x y z
N MET A 1 1.07 0.25 -6.21
CA MET A 1 2.17 0.07 -5.23
C MET A 1 2.30 -1.41 -4.89
N LYS A 2 3.51 -1.94 -4.70
CA LYS A 2 3.68 -3.34 -4.25
C LYS A 2 3.22 -3.47 -2.80
N THR A 3 2.64 -4.62 -2.47
CA THR A 3 2.20 -4.92 -1.10
C THR A 3 3.38 -4.90 -0.13
N SER A 4 4.55 -5.40 -0.55
CA SER A 4 5.78 -5.38 0.24
C SER A 4 6.24 -3.97 0.60
N ASP A 5 6.13 -3.02 -0.32
CA ASP A 5 6.53 -1.62 -0.08
C ASP A 5 5.56 -0.94 0.89
N ALA A 6 4.25 -1.23 0.76
CA ALA A 6 3.23 -0.76 1.70
C ALA A 6 3.47 -1.30 3.12
N ILE A 7 3.86 -2.57 3.23
CA ILE A 7 4.19 -3.22 4.50
C ILE A 7 5.47 -2.62 5.10
N ALA A 8 6.50 -2.38 4.27
CA ALA A 8 7.77 -1.79 4.70
C ALA A 8 7.58 -0.36 5.23
N LEU A 9 6.79 0.46 4.55
CA LEU A 9 6.42 1.81 5.00
C LEU A 9 5.79 1.82 6.38
N MET A 10 4.87 0.90 6.61
CA MET A 10 4.08 0.81 7.83
C MET A 10 4.80 0.04 8.95
N GLN A 11 6.04 -0.39 8.71
CA GLN A 11 6.82 -1.22 9.62
C GLN A 11 6.07 -2.49 10.04
N GLY A 12 5.25 -3.04 9.13
CA GLY A 12 4.53 -4.29 9.33
C GLY A 12 3.07 -4.29 8.87
N ARG A 13 2.52 -5.51 8.78
CA ARG A 13 1.14 -5.79 8.32
C ARG A 13 0.08 -5.32 9.31
N GLY A 14 0.36 -5.39 10.60
CA GLY A 14 -0.58 -5.00 11.66
C GLY A 14 -0.90 -3.49 11.66
N PRO A 15 0.11 -2.60 11.68
CA PRO A 15 -0.10 -1.16 11.57
C PRO A 15 -0.83 -0.76 10.28
N LEU A 16 -0.45 -1.37 9.15
CA LEU A 16 -1.11 -1.17 7.86
C LEU A 16 -2.62 -1.52 7.92
N ALA A 17 -2.95 -2.70 8.46
CA ALA A 17 -4.33 -3.14 8.59
C ALA A 17 -5.15 -2.21 9.52
N ARG A 18 -4.55 -1.75 10.63
CA ARG A 18 -5.19 -0.79 11.56
C ARG A 18 -5.47 0.55 10.90
N LEU A 19 -4.56 1.06 10.06
CA LEU A 19 -4.74 2.33 9.35
C LEU A 19 -5.92 2.29 8.37
N LEU A 20 -6.06 1.17 7.67
CA LEU A 20 -7.13 0.94 6.68
C LEU A 20 -8.44 0.45 7.30
N GLY A 21 -8.46 0.15 8.60
CA GLY A 21 -9.62 -0.44 9.27
C GLY A 21 -9.97 -1.83 8.76
N ILE A 22 -8.99 -2.59 8.28
CA ILE A 22 -9.16 -3.95 7.74
C ILE A 22 -8.49 -4.99 8.65
N THR A 23 -8.76 -6.25 8.38
CA THR A 23 -8.07 -7.36 9.06
C THR A 23 -6.70 -7.62 8.44
N TRP A 24 -5.79 -8.18 9.24
CA TRP A 24 -4.47 -8.60 8.74
C TRP A 24 -4.58 -9.67 7.63
N GLN A 25 -5.61 -10.50 7.66
CA GLN A 25 -5.93 -11.48 6.62
C GLN A 25 -6.25 -10.80 5.29
N ALA A 26 -6.97 -9.67 5.31
CA ALA A 26 -7.28 -8.92 4.10
C ALA A 26 -6.02 -8.35 3.44
N VAL A 27 -5.02 -7.94 4.23
CA VAL A 27 -3.70 -7.49 3.73
C VAL A 27 -2.95 -8.65 3.07
N ASP A 28 -3.03 -9.85 3.63
CA ASP A 28 -2.38 -11.05 3.09
C ASP A 28 -3.00 -11.50 1.75
N GLN A 29 -4.31 -11.27 1.58
CA GLN A 29 -5.05 -11.58 0.35
C GLN A 29 -4.75 -10.65 -0.83
N TRP A 30 -4.00 -9.57 -0.65
CA TRP A 30 -3.69 -8.63 -1.75
C TRP A 30 -2.69 -9.20 -2.77
N GLY A 31 -1.91 -10.22 -2.41
CA GLY A 31 -0.89 -10.76 -3.30
C GLY A 31 0.23 -9.75 -3.57
N GLU A 32 0.67 -9.64 -4.82
CA GLU A 32 1.84 -8.83 -5.18
C GLU A 32 1.59 -7.31 -5.12
N TYR A 33 0.36 -6.88 -5.41
CA TYR A 33 0.00 -5.47 -5.54
C TYR A 33 -1.18 -5.10 -4.64
N VAL A 34 -1.12 -3.91 -4.05
CA VAL A 34 -2.24 -3.36 -3.27
C VAL A 34 -3.36 -2.98 -4.25
N PRO A 35 -4.62 -3.37 -3.99
CA PRO A 35 -5.77 -2.97 -4.81
C PRO A 35 -5.86 -1.45 -4.94
N GLU A 36 -6.17 -0.95 -6.13
CA GLU A 36 -6.14 0.50 -6.45
C GLU A 36 -6.91 1.33 -5.44
N LEU A 37 -8.14 0.93 -5.10
CA LEU A 37 -8.96 1.61 -4.11
C LEU A 37 -8.27 1.76 -2.75
N ARG A 38 -7.50 0.76 -2.32
CA ARG A 38 -6.76 0.79 -1.05
C ARG A 38 -5.47 1.59 -1.16
N ALA A 39 -4.84 1.59 -2.31
CA ALA A 39 -3.69 2.46 -2.58
C ALA A 39 -4.09 3.94 -2.47
N TYR A 40 -5.26 4.33 -3.01
CA TYR A 40 -5.78 5.70 -2.83
C TYR A 40 -6.00 6.06 -1.36
N GLN A 41 -6.65 5.17 -0.60
CA GLN A 41 -6.86 5.38 0.84
C GLN A 41 -5.54 5.50 1.61
N LEU A 42 -4.52 4.72 1.22
CA LEU A 42 -3.19 4.81 1.82
C LEU A 42 -2.52 6.15 1.54
N VAL A 43 -2.64 6.67 0.31
CA VAL A 43 -2.11 7.98 -0.07
C VAL A 43 -2.81 9.10 0.71
N GLU A 44 -4.14 9.05 0.82
CA GLU A 44 -4.90 10.05 1.58
C GLU A 44 -4.57 10.05 3.07
N LYS A 45 -4.43 8.86 3.68
CA LYS A 45 -4.16 8.72 5.12
C LYS A 45 -2.68 8.89 5.45
N CYS A 46 -1.79 8.63 4.51
CA CYS A 46 -0.35 8.69 4.67
C CYS A 46 0.27 9.44 3.48
N PRO A 47 0.35 10.78 3.53
CA PRO A 47 1.00 11.54 2.47
C PRO A 47 2.48 11.21 2.30
N ALA A 48 3.12 10.61 3.31
CA ALA A 48 4.49 10.07 3.20
C ALA A 48 4.61 8.87 2.23
N ALA A 49 3.50 8.14 1.98
CA ALA A 49 3.47 7.02 1.03
C ALA A 49 3.42 7.49 -0.44
N LEU A 50 3.20 8.78 -0.71
CA LEU A 50 3.09 9.35 -2.06
C LEU A 50 4.33 9.07 -2.91
N SER A 51 5.53 9.12 -2.30
CA SER A 51 6.80 8.88 -2.98
C SER A 51 6.98 7.44 -3.52
N LEU A 52 6.24 6.47 -3.01
CA LEU A 52 6.27 5.07 -3.47
C LEU A 52 5.21 4.78 -4.54
N VAL A 53 4.16 5.59 -4.65
CA VAL A 53 3.18 5.47 -5.73
C VAL A 53 3.77 5.98 -7.04
N GLU A 54 4.53 7.07 -7.01
CA GLU A 54 5.25 7.61 -8.18
C GLU A 54 6.29 6.64 -8.79
N GLN A 55 6.75 5.65 -8.02
CA GLN A 55 7.67 4.62 -8.53
C GLN A 55 6.94 3.59 -9.42
N CYS A 56 5.64 3.39 -9.19
CA CYS A 56 4.79 2.52 -9.99
C CYS A 56 4.43 3.18 -11.33
N GLU A 57 4.11 4.48 -11.31
CA GLU A 57 3.75 5.25 -12.52
C GLU A 57 4.93 5.41 -13.48
N ARG A 58 6.17 5.43 -12.96
CA ARG A 58 7.38 5.47 -13.80
C ARG A 58 7.74 4.14 -14.45
N SER A 59 7.19 3.02 -13.97
CA SER A 59 7.51 1.68 -14.50
C SER A 59 6.60 1.23 -15.65
N ALA A 60 5.56 2.02 -15.98
CA ALA A 60 4.56 1.68 -17.01
C ALA A 60 4.79 2.38 -18.37
N THR A 61 5.88 3.15 -18.52
CA THR A 61 6.20 3.90 -19.73
C THR A 61 7.52 3.40 -20.34
N THR A 62 7.53 2.18 -20.87
CA THR A 62 8.55 1.67 -21.82
C THR A 62 7.95 0.53 -22.61
#